data_AF-A0A085W530-F1
#
_entry.id   AF-A0A085W530-F1
#
_cell.length_a   1.000
_cell.length_b   1.000
_cell.length_c   1.000
_cell.angle_alpha   90.00
_cell.angle_beta   90.00
_cell.angle_gamma   90.00
#
_symmetry.space_group_name_H-M   'P 1'
#
loop_
_entity.id
_entity.type
_entity.pdbx_description
1 polymer ?
#
loop_
_entity_poly.entity_id
_entity_poly.type
_entity_poly.pdbx_seq_one_letter_code
_entity_poly.pdbx_strand_id
1 'polypeptide(L)'
;MQKPETLEDLKKRGQQLASTDQPLAAWNGQQSTKDERFHVIFDGRIYFNTEWVDSGQCPGDVNDNGVNPWQFERDATKQELARLGNPTSRIALREHAHALKH
;
A
#
# COMPACT_ATOMS: atom_id res chain seq x y z
N MET A 1 -20.44 10.81 29.67
CA MET A 1 -19.98 9.45 30.05
C MET A 1 -20.01 8.60 28.78
N GLN A 2 -18.85 8.27 28.20
CA GLN A 2 -18.83 7.38 27.03
C GLN A 2 -19.19 5.96 27.51
N LYS A 3 -20.14 5.32 26.82
CA LYS A 3 -20.50 3.92 27.07
C LYS A 3 -19.26 3.03 26.86
N PRO A 4 -19.03 2.00 27.69
CA PRO A 4 -17.92 1.08 27.47
C PRO A 4 -18.13 0.33 26.14
N GLU A 5 -17.07 0.27 25.31
CA GLU A 5 -17.05 -0.52 24.07
C GLU A 5 -17.32 -2.00 24.41
N THR A 6 -18.23 -2.63 23.68
CA THR A 6 -18.57 -4.05 23.88
C THR A 6 -17.59 -4.95 23.13
N LEU A 7 -17.50 -6.22 23.53
CA LEU A 7 -16.67 -7.21 22.85
C LEU A 7 -17.04 -7.36 21.36
N GLU A 8 -18.31 -7.17 21.01
CA GLU A 8 -18.79 -7.16 19.63
C GLU A 8 -18.31 -5.94 18.85
N ASP A 9 -18.24 -4.77 19.51
CA ASP A 9 -17.72 -3.53 18.91
C ASP A 9 -16.22 -3.65 18.64
N LEU A 10 -15.46 -4.18 19.60
CA LEU A 10 -14.03 -4.47 19.43
C LEU A 10 -13.79 -5.50 18.31
N LYS A 11 -14.62 -6.53 18.20
CA LYS A 11 -14.50 -7.55 17.14
C LYS A 11 -14.90 -7.01 15.76
N LYS A 12 -15.88 -6.10 15.68
CA LYS A 12 -16.24 -5.40 14.44
C LYS A 12 -15.16 -4.41 14.03
N ARG A 13 -14.60 -3.64 14.96
CA ARG A 13 -13.44 -2.76 14.70
C ARG A 13 -12.23 -3.58 14.24
N GLY A 14 -11.94 -4.72 14.87
CA GLY A 14 -10.87 -5.63 14.43
C GLY A 14 -11.09 -6.19 13.02
N GLN A 15 -12.32 -6.59 12.68
CA GLN A 15 -12.67 -7.01 11.31
C GLN A 15 -12.61 -5.86 10.30
N GLN A 16 -13.01 -4.65 10.70
CA GLN A 16 -13.01 -3.48 9.83
C GLN A 16 -11.58 -2.98 9.56
N LEU A 17 -10.69 -3.00 10.56
CA LEU A 17 -9.26 -2.76 10.39
C LEU A 17 -8.60 -3.81 9.49
N ALA A 18 -9.01 -5.09 9.63
CA ALA A 18 -8.57 -6.15 8.72
C ALA A 18 -9.17 -6.03 7.30
N SER A 19 -10.30 -5.33 7.13
CA SER A 19 -10.95 -5.10 5.83
C SER A 19 -10.35 -3.90 5.09
N THR A 20 -9.72 -2.96 5.82
CA THR A 20 -9.06 -1.81 5.21
C THR A 20 -7.56 -2.03 4.95
N ASP A 21 -6.98 -3.09 5.51
CA ASP A 21 -5.65 -3.58 5.15
C ASP A 21 -5.71 -4.37 3.85
N GLN A 22 -5.05 -3.84 2.83
CA GLN A 22 -5.05 -4.36 1.49
C GLN A 22 -3.91 -5.37 1.35
N PRO A 23 -4.13 -6.47 0.60
CA PRO A 23 -3.11 -7.46 0.39
C PRO A 23 -1.87 -6.86 -0.30
N LEU A 24 -0.70 -7.42 -0.01
CA LEU A 24 0.55 -7.04 -0.64
C LEU A 24 0.43 -7.10 -2.17
N ALA A 25 0.72 -5.99 -2.84
CA ALA A 25 0.68 -5.86 -4.29
C ALA A 25 1.90 -5.10 -4.81
N ALA A 26 2.20 -5.16 -6.10
CA ALA A 26 3.16 -4.23 -6.70
C ALA A 26 2.56 -2.82 -6.73
N TRP A 27 3.36 -1.80 -6.37
CA TRP A 27 2.92 -0.41 -6.48
C TRP A 27 2.58 -0.11 -7.94
N ASN A 28 1.37 0.37 -8.24
CA ASN A 28 0.91 0.64 -9.61
C ASN A 28 0.39 2.07 -9.82
N GLY A 29 0.71 2.98 -8.90
CA GLY A 29 0.10 4.31 -8.84
C GLY A 29 -1.28 4.32 -8.17
N GLN A 30 -1.61 3.28 -7.38
CA GLN A 30 -2.83 3.25 -6.59
C GLN A 30 -2.92 4.42 -5.60
N GLN A 31 -4.15 4.88 -5.38
CA GLN A 31 -4.52 5.88 -4.39
C GLN A 31 -5.25 5.18 -3.25
N SER A 32 -4.95 5.57 -2.01
CA SER A 32 -5.72 5.07 -0.86
C SER A 32 -6.81 6.07 -0.52
N THR A 33 -7.85 5.61 0.17
CA THR A 33 -8.69 6.48 0.99
C THR A 33 -8.04 6.70 2.35
N LYS A 34 -8.67 7.50 3.21
CA LYS A 34 -8.15 7.86 4.54
C LYS A 34 -7.97 6.64 5.46
N ASP A 35 -8.83 5.65 5.31
CA ASP A 35 -8.92 4.48 6.19
C ASP A 35 -8.22 3.24 5.61
N GLU A 36 -7.84 3.27 4.32
CA GLU A 36 -7.14 2.18 3.65
C GLU A 36 -5.65 2.14 3.99
N ARG A 37 -5.15 0.91 4.14
CA ARG A 37 -3.76 0.58 4.38
C ARG A 37 -3.29 -0.35 3.27
N PHE A 38 -2.45 0.15 2.38
CA PHE A 38 -1.76 -0.60 1.36
C PHE A 38 -0.40 -1.08 1.86
N HIS A 39 -0.05 -2.27 1.38
CA HIS A 39 1.29 -2.79 1.38
C HIS A 39 1.72 -2.95 -0.07
N VAL A 40 2.77 -2.26 -0.47
CA VAL A 40 3.22 -2.23 -1.87
C VAL A 40 4.68 -2.58 -2.03
N ILE A 41 4.98 -3.37 -3.07
CA ILE A 41 6.34 -3.64 -3.51
C ILE A 41 6.77 -2.52 -4.47
N PHE A 42 7.90 -1.90 -4.18
CA PHE A 42 8.58 -0.94 -5.04
C PHE A 42 10.09 -1.03 -4.84
N ASP A 43 10.84 -1.05 -5.94
CA ASP A 43 12.32 -1.13 -5.94
C ASP A 43 12.89 -2.25 -5.04
N GLY A 44 12.26 -3.43 -5.08
CA GLY A 44 12.66 -4.59 -4.28
C GLY A 44 12.28 -4.53 -2.81
N ARG A 45 11.55 -3.49 -2.38
CA ARG A 45 11.20 -3.21 -0.99
C ARG A 45 9.69 -3.14 -0.81
N ILE A 46 9.23 -3.46 0.38
CA ILE A 46 7.84 -3.33 0.79
C ILE A 46 7.67 -2.02 1.55
N TYR A 47 6.68 -1.24 1.13
CA TYR A 47 6.25 -0.01 1.78
C TYR A 47 4.81 -0.13 2.22
N PHE A 48 4.48 0.46 3.35
CA PHE A 48 3.12 0.61 3.82
C PHE A 48 2.79 2.08 4.01
N ASN A 49 1.54 2.48 3.82
CA ASN A 49 1.13 3.85 4.10
C ASN A 49 0.65 4.00 5.54
N THR A 50 1.12 5.06 6.22
CA THR A 50 0.60 5.44 7.54
C THR A 50 -0.63 6.32 7.46
N GLU A 51 -0.81 7.01 6.33
CA GLU A 51 -1.88 7.98 6.07
C GLU A 51 -2.43 7.83 4.65
N TRP A 52 -3.34 8.71 4.26
CA TRP A 52 -3.83 8.79 2.88
C TRP A 52 -2.69 9.01 1.89
N VAL A 53 -2.68 8.26 0.77
CA VAL A 53 -1.68 8.40 -0.30
C VAL A 53 -2.33 8.80 -1.62
N ASP A 54 -1.71 9.74 -2.31
CA ASP A 54 -2.07 10.10 -3.68
C ASP A 54 -1.21 9.33 -4.71
N SER A 55 -1.73 9.20 -5.93
CA SER A 55 -1.03 8.59 -7.07
C SER A 55 0.30 9.27 -7.40
N GLY A 56 0.43 10.57 -7.08
CA GLY A 56 1.67 11.33 -7.26
C GLY A 56 2.74 11.02 -6.21
N GLN A 57 2.39 10.36 -5.10
CA GLN A 57 3.32 10.02 -4.03
C GLN A 57 3.89 8.62 -4.26
N CYS A 58 5.12 8.55 -4.77
CA CYS A 58 5.81 7.31 -5.03
C CYS A 58 6.44 6.74 -3.74
N PRO A 59 6.34 5.44 -3.46
CA PRO A 59 7.06 4.81 -2.36
C PRO A 59 8.57 4.99 -2.53
N GLY A 60 9.28 5.23 -1.42
CA GLY A 60 10.74 5.42 -1.43
C GLY A 60 11.21 6.78 -1.95
N ASP A 61 10.33 7.63 -2.46
CA ASP A 61 10.68 8.99 -2.88
C ASP A 61 10.67 9.92 -1.66
N VAL A 62 11.80 10.56 -1.35
CA VAL A 62 11.81 11.67 -0.40
C VAL A 62 11.27 12.90 -1.11
N ASN A 63 9.94 13.06 -1.11
CA ASN A 63 9.31 14.26 -1.67
C ASN A 63 9.97 15.50 -1.06
N ASP A 64 10.41 16.44 -1.90
CA ASP A 64 11.12 17.67 -1.53
C ASP A 64 10.32 18.56 -0.54
N ASN A 65 8.99 18.37 -0.50
CA ASN A 65 8.05 19.06 0.40
C ASN A 65 7.64 18.27 1.66
N GLY A 66 8.29 17.14 1.97
CA GLY A 66 8.42 16.65 3.35
C GLY A 66 7.30 15.79 3.95
N VAL A 67 6.27 15.36 3.21
CA VAL A 67 5.32 14.36 3.73
C VAL A 67 5.04 13.30 2.68
N ASN A 68 5.93 12.32 2.57
CA ASN A 68 5.61 11.06 1.92
C ASN A 68 5.02 10.10 2.97
N PRO A 69 3.74 9.70 2.86
CA PRO A 69 3.08 8.80 3.81
C PRO A 69 3.56 7.34 3.69
N TRP A 70 4.34 6.99 2.66
CA TRP A 70 4.93 5.68 2.51
C TRP A 70 6.08 5.49 3.50
N GLN A 71 5.97 4.46 4.32
CA GLN A 71 6.99 4.01 5.24
C GLN A 71 7.57 2.68 4.76
N PHE A 72 8.89 2.55 4.88
CA PHE A 72 9.56 1.28 4.61
C PHE A 72 9.18 0.26 5.67
N GLU A 73 8.76 -0.94 5.25
CA GLU A 73 8.50 -2.07 6.15
C GLU A 73 9.67 -3.04 6.18
N ARG A 74 10.05 -3.58 5.01
CA ARG A 74 11.06 -4.63 4.85
C ARG A 74 11.49 -4.77 3.39
N ASP A 75 12.57 -5.50 3.15
CA ASP A 75 12.89 -5.97 1.79
C ASP A 75 11.90 -7.05 1.34
N ALA A 76 11.48 -6.99 0.07
CA ALA A 76 10.60 -8.01 -0.50
C ALA A 76 11.40 -9.29 -0.78
N THR A 77 10.78 -10.44 -0.52
CA THR A 77 11.38 -11.74 -0.82
C THR A 77 11.38 -12.00 -2.32
N LYS A 78 12.31 -12.83 -2.80
CA LYS A 78 12.37 -13.25 -4.21
C LYS A 78 11.05 -13.84 -4.72
N GLN A 79 10.31 -14.52 -3.85
CA GLN A 79 9.02 -15.12 -4.18
C GLN A 79 7.92 -14.05 -4.36
N GLU A 80 7.90 -13.02 -3.51
CA GLU A 80 6.98 -11.88 -3.65
C GLU A 80 7.26 -11.10 -4.93
N LEU A 81 8.54 -10.82 -5.20
CA LEU A 81 8.96 -10.15 -6.45
C LEU A 81 8.56 -10.95 -7.70
N ALA A 82 8.72 -12.28 -7.66
CA ALA A 82 8.36 -13.16 -8.78
C ALA A 82 6.85 -13.28 -8.98
N ARG A 83 6.05 -13.24 -7.90
CA ARG A 83 4.60 -13.44 -7.95
C ARG A 83 3.81 -12.16 -8.21
N LEU A 84 4.25 -11.05 -7.61
CA LEU A 84 3.52 -9.78 -7.58
C LEU A 84 4.14 -8.73 -8.49
N GLY A 85 5.44 -8.87 -8.79
CA GLY A 85 6.19 -7.93 -9.62
C GLY A 85 7.08 -6.99 -8.79
N ASN A 86 8.04 -6.36 -9.47
CA ASN A 86 8.96 -5.39 -8.89
C ASN A 86 9.00 -4.11 -9.73
N PRO A 87 8.11 -3.14 -9.49
CA PRO A 87 8.20 -1.86 -10.17
C PRO A 87 9.36 -1.05 -9.61
N THR A 88 10.23 -0.59 -10.50
CA THR A 88 11.43 0.22 -10.17
C THR A 88 11.33 1.64 -10.72
N SER A 89 10.18 2.05 -11.28
CA SER A 89 10.02 3.36 -11.92
C SER A 89 8.56 3.83 -11.91
N ARG A 90 8.35 5.14 -11.72
CA ARG A 90 7.02 5.79 -11.69
C ARG A 90 6.15 5.53 -12.92
N ILE A 91 6.76 5.28 -14.08
CA ILE A 91 6.09 5.14 -15.39
C ILE A 91 5.80 3.67 -15.74
N ALA A 92 6.51 2.72 -15.13
CA ALA A 92 6.59 1.35 -15.65
C ALA A 92 5.29 0.52 -15.52
N LEU A 93 4.29 0.94 -14.74
CA LEU A 93 3.07 0.14 -14.54
C LEU A 93 1.89 0.52 -15.40
N ARG A 94 1.85 1.75 -15.94
CA ARG A 94 0.77 2.13 -16.86
C ARG A 94 0.91 1.39 -18.21
N GLU A 95 2.12 0.95 -18.55
CA GLU A 95 2.41 0.19 -19.77
C GLU A 95 2.18 -1.33 -19.62
N HIS A 96 2.32 -1.90 -18.41
CA HIS A 96 2.19 -3.36 -18.22
C HIS A 96 0.73 -3.83 -18.15
N ALA A 97 -0.21 -2.97 -17.74
CA ALA A 97 -1.64 -3.30 -17.77
C ALA A 97 -2.21 -3.39 -19.21
N HIS A 98 -1.51 -2.85 -20.21
CA HIS A 98 -1.90 -2.98 -21.63
C HIS A 98 -1.30 -4.23 -22.30
N ALA A 99 -0.23 -4.82 -21.75
CA ALA A 99 0.48 -5.93 -22.37
C ALA A 99 -0.16 -7.32 -22.14
N LEU A 100 -1.17 -7.44 -21.28
CA LEU A 100 -1.87 -8.71 -20.98
C LEU A 100 -3.24 -8.85 -21.66
N LYS A 101 -3.55 -8.02 -22.68
CA LYS A 101 -4.78 -8.11 -23.47
C LYS A 101 -4.61 -8.71 -24.88
N HIS A 102 -3.59 -9.55 -25.10
CA HIS A 102 -3.42 -10.28 -26.36
C HIS A 102 -3.22 -11.77 -26.12
#